data_AF-A0A959HGY0-F1
#
_entry.id   AF-A0A959HGY0-F1
#
_cell.length_a   1.000
_cell.length_b   1.000
_cell.length_c   1.000
_cell.angle_alpha   90.00
_cell.angle_beta   90.00
_cell.angle_gamma   90.00
#
_symmetry.space_group_name_H-M   'P 1'
#
loop_
_entity.id
_entity.type
_entity.pdbx_description
1 polymer ?
#
loop_
_entity_poly.entity_id
_entity_poly.type
_entity_poly.pdbx_seq_one_letter_code
_entity_poly.pdbx_strand_id
1 'polypeptide(L)'
;MSSRKHKHTVPDVAMARSAGALASSVHVGQAEEFWLELVAYPEGTARSLWLKVGNAWVRLDDPSDPVERAVSLAFAHSDKFEVRVWHSDGEIVGLVANSKKSA
;
A
#
# COMPACT_ATOMS: atom_id res chain seq x y z
N MET A 1 10.24 -36.42 -7.35
CA MET A 1 9.60 -35.11 -7.63
C MET A 1 9.52 -34.34 -6.32
N SER A 2 10.44 -33.39 -6.07
CA SER A 2 10.44 -32.59 -4.84
C SER A 2 9.62 -31.32 -5.09
N SER A 3 8.43 -31.26 -4.51
CA SER A 3 7.51 -30.13 -4.66
C SER A 3 7.95 -29.02 -3.71
N ARG A 4 8.59 -27.98 -4.26
CA ARG A 4 9.01 -26.79 -3.51
C ARG A 4 7.74 -26.03 -3.11
N LYS A 5 7.27 -26.19 -1.87
CA LYS A 5 6.24 -25.32 -1.30
C LYS A 5 6.81 -23.90 -1.22
N HIS A 6 6.56 -23.08 -2.23
CA HIS A 6 6.84 -21.65 -2.15
C HIS A 6 5.89 -21.04 -1.11
N LYS A 7 6.40 -20.81 0.10
CA LYS A 7 5.71 -20.05 1.13
C LYS A 7 5.67 -18.60 0.66
N HIS A 8 4.52 -18.17 0.14
CA HIS A 8 4.30 -16.78 -0.25
C HIS A 8 4.48 -15.91 1.00
N THR A 9 5.57 -15.17 1.02
CA THR A 9 5.97 -14.30 2.13
C THR A 9 6.04 -12.91 1.55
N VAL A 10 5.22 -11.99 2.06
CA VAL A 10 5.46 -10.57 1.81
C VAL A 10 6.66 -10.17 2.66
N PRO A 11 7.66 -9.48 2.11
CA PRO A 11 8.60 -8.77 2.96
C PRO A 11 7.82 -7.76 3.80
N ASP A 12 8.16 -7.65 5.09
CA ASP A 12 7.64 -6.57 5.92
C ASP A 12 8.21 -5.25 5.38
N VAL A 13 7.36 -4.48 4.71
CA VAL A 13 7.73 -3.22 4.08
C VAL A 13 6.98 -2.13 4.82
N ALA A 14 7.75 -1.23 5.43
CA ALA A 14 7.25 0.00 6.03
C ALA A 14 7.78 1.20 5.24
N MET A 15 6.90 2.15 4.96
CA MET A 15 7.22 3.41 4.30
C MET A 15 6.62 4.56 5.09
N ALA A 16 7.33 5.68 5.17
CA ALA A 16 6.85 6.91 5.79
C ALA A 16 7.37 8.13 5.00
N ARG A 17 6.52 9.16 4.85
CA ARG A 17 6.86 10.47 4.31
C ARG A 17 6.66 11.53 5.39
N SER A 18 7.45 12.60 5.34
CA SER A 18 7.22 13.79 6.14
C SER A 18 5.97 14.52 5.61
N ALA A 19 4.95 14.72 6.46
CA ALA A 19 3.83 15.58 6.12
C ALA A 19 4.29 17.05 6.08
N GLY A 20 3.98 17.77 5.00
CA GLY A 20 4.25 19.20 4.88
C GLY A 20 3.47 20.02 5.91
N ALA A 21 4.02 21.17 6.33
CA ALA A 21 3.58 21.99 7.44
C ALA A 21 2.20 22.67 7.23
N LEU A 22 1.13 21.90 7.37
CA LEU A 22 -0.19 22.33 7.83
C LEU A 22 -0.68 21.21 8.76
N ALA A 23 -1.39 21.56 9.84
CA ALA A 23 -1.84 20.60 10.85
C ALA A 23 -3.01 19.74 10.34
N SER A 24 -2.78 19.00 9.25
CA SER A 24 -3.73 18.04 8.72
C SER A 24 -3.78 16.81 9.61
N SER A 25 -4.98 16.32 9.91
CA SER A 25 -5.15 15.12 10.72
C SER A 25 -4.66 13.90 9.96
N VAL A 26 -3.72 13.16 10.54
CA VAL A 26 -3.31 11.86 10.01
C VAL A 26 -4.37 10.82 10.39
N HIS A 27 -4.91 10.15 9.39
CA HIS A 27 -5.86 9.05 9.54
C HIS A 27 -5.15 7.72 9.34
N VAL A 28 -5.66 6.66 9.98
CA VAL A 28 -5.14 5.29 9.82
C VAL A 28 -6.29 4.35 9.46
N GLY A 29 -6.02 3.40 8.55
CA GLY A 29 -6.98 2.38 8.19
C GLY A 29 -6.36 1.20 7.45
N GLN A 30 -7.15 0.15 7.23
CA GLN A 30 -6.77 -0.99 6.40
C GLN A 30 -7.22 -0.72 4.96
N ALA A 31 -6.35 -0.97 3.99
CA ALA A 31 -6.72 -0.91 2.58
C ALA A 31 -7.58 -2.13 2.19
N GLU A 32 -8.66 -1.86 1.46
CA GLU A 32 -9.66 -2.85 1.03
C GLU A 32 -9.54 -3.17 -0.47
N GLU A 33 -9.08 -2.20 -1.26
CA GLU A 33 -8.82 -2.34 -2.70
C GLU A 33 -7.53 -1.60 -3.06
N PHE A 34 -6.90 -1.97 -4.18
CA PHE A 34 -5.74 -1.24 -4.72
C PHE A 34 -5.82 -1.08 -6.23
N TRP A 35 -5.23 0.00 -6.73
CA TRP A 35 -4.96 0.20 -8.15
C TRP A 35 -3.55 0.76 -8.30
N LEU A 36 -2.69 0.02 -9.02
CA LEU A 36 -1.37 0.49 -9.42
C LEU A 36 -1.44 1.05 -10.85
N GLU A 37 -1.07 2.32 -11.02
CA GLU A 37 -0.89 2.91 -12.33
C GLU A 37 0.35 2.33 -13.02
N LEU A 38 0.13 1.68 -14.17
CA LEU A 38 1.21 1.17 -15.02
C LEU A 38 1.85 2.28 -15.86
N VAL A 39 1.05 3.31 -16.19
CA VAL A 39 1.45 4.53 -16.87
C VAL A 39 0.87 5.69 -16.07
N ALA A 40 1.64 6.75 -15.88
CA ALA A 40 1.19 7.92 -15.15
C ALA A 40 -0.05 8.54 -15.81
N TYR A 41 -1.03 8.90 -15.00
CA TYR A 41 -2.24 9.57 -15.47
C TYR A 41 -2.61 10.75 -14.56
N PRO A 42 -2.78 11.98 -15.10
CA PRO A 42 -2.60 12.35 -16.50
C PRO A 42 -1.13 12.26 -16.94
N GLU A 43 -0.89 12.24 -18.25
CA GLU A 43 0.47 12.20 -18.80
C GLU A 43 1.32 13.39 -18.30
N GLY A 44 2.61 13.15 -18.07
CA GLY A 44 3.54 14.14 -17.51
C GLY A 44 3.55 14.24 -15.98
N THR A 45 2.79 13.38 -15.29
CA THR A 45 2.83 13.23 -13.83
C THR A 45 3.62 11.99 -13.39
N ALA A 46 3.76 11.78 -12.09
CA ALA A 46 4.26 10.51 -11.55
C ALA A 46 3.13 9.47 -11.52
N ARG A 47 3.47 8.21 -11.77
CA ARG A 47 2.52 7.09 -11.56
C ARG A 47 2.20 6.95 -10.08
N SER A 48 0.97 6.58 -9.80
CA SER A 48 0.45 6.49 -8.44
C SER A 48 0.04 5.07 -8.07
N LEU A 49 0.32 4.70 -6.82
CA LEU A 49 -0.35 3.58 -6.17
C LEU A 49 -1.55 4.11 -5.39
N TRP A 50 -2.75 3.68 -5.77
CA TRP A 50 -4.00 4.01 -5.11
C TRP A 50 -4.44 2.89 -4.18
N LEU A 51 -4.85 3.24 -2.97
CA LEU A 51 -5.42 2.35 -1.97
C LEU A 51 -6.77 2.87 -1.53
N LYS A 52 -7.78 2.00 -1.49
CA LYS A 52 -9.09 2.35 -0.95
C LYS A 52 -9.14 2.04 0.54
N VAL A 53 -9.35 3.05 1.37
CA VAL A 53 -9.46 2.93 2.83
C VAL A 53 -10.87 3.39 3.24
N GLY A 54 -11.71 2.45 3.67
CA GLY A 54 -13.14 2.69 3.83
C GLY A 54 -13.78 3.17 2.53
N ASN A 55 -14.35 4.38 2.54
CA ASN A 55 -15.04 4.95 1.37
C ASN A 55 -14.21 5.96 0.56
N ALA A 56 -12.90 6.03 0.78
CA ALA A 56 -12.02 7.00 0.12
C ALA A 56 -10.82 6.32 -0.55
N TRP A 57 -10.45 6.81 -1.74
CA TRP A 57 -9.18 6.48 -2.39
C TRP A 57 -8.09 7.45 -1.93
N VAL A 58 -6.94 6.90 -1.55
CA VAL A 58 -5.73 7.65 -1.19
C VAL A 58 -4.57 7.18 -2.04
N ARG A 59 -3.61 8.06 -2.33
CA ARG A 59 -2.53 7.77 -3.28
C ARG A 59 -1.13 7.91 -2.72
N LEU A 60 -0.21 7.11 -3.23
CA LEU A 60 1.23 7.25 -3.08
C LEU A 60 1.83 7.50 -4.47
N ASP A 61 2.28 8.72 -4.70
CA ASP A 61 2.94 9.13 -5.95
C ASP A 61 4.39 8.63 -5.96
N ASP A 62 4.83 8.13 -7.12
CA ASP A 62 6.14 7.53 -7.37
C ASP A 62 6.49 6.40 -6.37
N PRO A 63 5.65 5.34 -6.29
CA PRO A 63 5.93 4.22 -5.41
C PRO A 63 7.21 3.51 -5.87
N SER A 64 7.98 3.01 -4.91
CA SER A 64 9.17 2.21 -5.21
C SER A 64 8.78 0.75 -5.50
N ASP A 65 9.56 0.07 -6.34
CA ASP A 65 9.34 -1.35 -6.67
C ASP A 65 9.12 -2.26 -5.44
N PRO A 66 9.84 -2.09 -4.31
CA PRO A 66 9.58 -2.89 -3.11
C PRO A 66 8.19 -2.65 -2.52
N VAL A 67 7.70 -1.42 -2.52
CA VAL A 67 6.36 -1.07 -2.03
C VAL A 67 5.29 -1.67 -2.93
N GLU A 68 5.41 -1.51 -4.24
CA GLU A 68 4.45 -2.08 -5.20
C GLU A 68 4.36 -3.59 -5.09
N ARG A 69 5.51 -4.26 -5.02
CA ARG A 69 5.57 -5.71 -4.88
C ARG A 69 4.93 -6.17 -3.59
N ALA A 70 5.22 -5.50 -2.47
CA ALA A 70 4.66 -5.85 -1.18
C ALA A 70 3.14 -5.69 -1.14
N VAL A 71 2.62 -4.55 -1.64
CA VAL A 71 1.18 -4.30 -1.71
C VAL A 71 0.50 -5.30 -2.63
N SER A 72 1.03 -5.51 -3.84
CA SER A 72 0.45 -6.46 -4.80
C SER A 72 0.40 -7.88 -4.24
N LEU A 73 1.46 -8.33 -3.55
CA LEU A 73 1.49 -9.64 -2.89
C LEU A 73 0.51 -9.74 -1.72
N ALA A 74 0.37 -8.67 -0.92
CA ALA A 74 -0.57 -8.64 0.19
C ALA A 74 -2.01 -8.79 -0.31
N PHE A 75 -2.38 -8.10 -1.40
CA PHE A 75 -3.70 -8.24 -2.02
C PHE A 75 -3.91 -9.59 -2.73
N ALA A 76 -2.87 -10.14 -3.37
CA ALA A 76 -2.93 -11.49 -3.97
C ALA A 76 -3.13 -12.61 -2.93
N HIS A 77 -2.79 -12.35 -1.66
CA HIS A 77 -2.92 -13.28 -0.54
C HIS A 77 -3.63 -12.59 0.64
N SER A 78 -4.77 -11.96 0.35
CA SER A 78 -5.56 -11.17 1.30
C SER A 78 -6.13 -11.99 2.45
N ASP A 79 -6.11 -13.32 2.38
CA ASP A 79 -6.41 -14.23 3.48
C ASP A 79 -5.32 -14.20 4.59
N LYS A 80 -4.08 -13.88 4.22
CA LYS A 80 -2.90 -13.95 5.11
C LYS A 80 -2.31 -12.60 5.45
N PHE A 81 -2.49 -11.60 4.59
CA PHE A 81 -1.83 -10.32 4.72
C PHE A 81 -2.83 -9.16 4.70
N GLU A 82 -2.43 -8.07 5.32
CA GLU A 82 -3.16 -6.80 5.33
C GLU A 82 -2.19 -5.67 4.95
N VAL A 83 -2.75 -4.59 4.41
CA VAL A 83 -2.04 -3.33 4.19
C VAL A 83 -2.67 -2.29 5.10
N ARG A 84 -1.90 -1.79 6.06
CA ARG A 84 -2.29 -0.64 6.91
C ARG A 84 -1.67 0.62 6.36
N VAL A 85 -2.47 1.68 6.31
CA VAL A 85 -2.15 2.94 5.65
C VAL A 85 -2.36 4.07 6.63
N TRP A 86 -1.41 5.00 6.67
CA TRP A 86 -1.55 6.32 7.25
C TRP A 86 -1.65 7.34 6.13
N HIS A 87 -2.67 8.18 6.16
CA HIS A 87 -2.92 9.15 5.11
C HIS A 87 -3.39 10.50 5.63
N SER A 88 -3.15 11.54 4.85
CA SER A 88 -3.57 12.93 5.10
C SER A 88 -3.98 13.56 3.78
N ASP A 89 -5.14 14.22 3.73
CA ASP A 89 -5.61 14.96 2.54
C ASP A 89 -5.60 14.15 1.23
N GLY A 90 -5.88 12.85 1.32
CA GLY A 90 -5.88 11.94 0.16
C GLY A 90 -4.51 11.38 -0.22
N GLU A 91 -3.45 11.74 0.51
CA GLU A 91 -2.08 11.27 0.26
C GLU A 91 -1.61 10.28 1.32
N ILE A 92 -0.92 9.23 0.89
CA ILE A 92 -0.31 8.23 1.76
C ILE A 92 0.98 8.83 2.33
N VAL A 93 0.97 9.03 3.65
CA VAL A 93 2.13 9.49 4.43
C VAL A 93 2.84 8.33 5.13
N GLY A 94 2.24 7.14 5.14
CA GLY A 94 2.95 5.91 5.46
C GLY A 94 2.13 4.66 5.16
N LEU A 95 2.79 3.53 4.96
CA LEU A 95 2.12 2.25 4.86
C LEU A 95 2.95 1.11 5.45
N VAL A 96 2.27 0.04 5.82
CA VAL A 96 2.89 -1.25 6.14
C VAL A 96 2.10 -2.39 5.52
N ALA A 97 2.79 -3.34 4.90
CA ALA A 97 2.22 -4.61 4.45
C ALA A 97 2.74 -5.73 5.36
N ASN A 98 1.85 -6.40 6.09
CA ASN A 98 2.24 -7.42 7.07
C ASN A 98 1.25 -8.59 7.14
N SER A 99 1.62 -9.62 7.89
CA SER A 99 0.72 -10.75 8.18
C SER A 99 -0.42 -10.30 9.07
N LYS A 100 -1.64 -10.72 8.70
CA LYS A 100 -2.79 -10.64 9.60
C LYS A 100 -2.46 -11.37 10.89
N LYS A 101 -2.76 -10.73 12.02
CA LYS A 101 -2.71 -11.44 13.30
C LYS A 101 -3.84 -12.47 13.30
N SER A 102 -3.50 -13.74 13.53
CA SER A 102 -4.50 -14.74 13.88
C SER A 102 -5.26 -14.24 15.11
N ALA A 103 -6.58 -14.15 15.00
CA ALA A 103 -7.46 -13.87 16.14
C ALA A 103 -7.39 -15.01 17.17
#